data_AF-A0A3E0NYU0-F1
#
_entry.id   AF-A0A3E0NYU0-F1
#
_cell.length_a   1.000
_cell.length_b   1.000
_cell.length_c   1.000
_cell.angle_alpha   90.00
_cell.angle_beta   90.00
_cell.angle_gamma   90.00
#
_symmetry.space_group_name_H-M   'P 1'
#
loop_
_entity.id
_entity.type
_entity.pdbx_description
1 polymer ?
#
loop_
_entity_poly.entity_id
_entity_poly.type
_entity_poly.pdbx_seq_one_letter_code
_entity_poly.pdbx_strand_id
1 'polypeptide(L)'
;MGQYFKAVNLDKREVVCPWCLGGVAKLWEWAAGRHGPVFTLLLRKSSATGGGDYFDPIPSSEREIRIDPTTDEKQTASAVLGAIMLSVAAEGQPIAEDGKSVVGRWAGDRVALVGDYDRSRLWDELPRYRNISKELVEAWNDFIEIDDMKLTFNPNCNCQ
;
A
#
# COMPACT_ATOMS: atom_id res chain seq x y z
N MET A 1 -28.77 8.10 11.75
CA MET A 1 -27.79 7.99 10.64
C MET A 1 -26.55 8.77 11.03
N GLY A 2 -25.35 8.31 10.68
CA GLY A 2 -24.08 8.95 11.06
C GLY A 2 -23.33 9.45 9.82
N GLN A 3 -22.41 10.39 10.03
CA GLN A 3 -21.58 10.98 8.98
C GLN A 3 -20.61 9.93 8.40
N TYR A 4 -20.47 9.95 7.08
CA TYR A 4 -19.57 9.06 6.33
C TYR A 4 -18.38 9.82 5.80
N PHE A 5 -17.27 9.10 5.64
CA PHE A 5 -15.96 9.67 5.34
C PHE A 5 -15.24 8.90 4.24
N LYS A 6 -14.59 9.62 3.34
CA LYS A 6 -13.66 9.08 2.31
C LYS A 6 -12.29 9.71 2.50
N ALA A 7 -11.23 8.94 2.29
CA ALA A 7 -9.88 9.51 2.27
C ALA A 7 -9.61 10.12 0.89
N VAL A 8 -9.13 11.35 0.85
CA VAL A 8 -9.03 12.14 -0.38
C VAL A 8 -7.67 12.82 -0.44
N ASN A 9 -7.00 12.69 -1.58
CA ASN A 9 -5.85 13.50 -1.94
C ASN A 9 -6.29 14.60 -2.90
N LEU A 10 -6.16 15.85 -2.47
CA LEU A 10 -6.62 17.03 -3.19
C LEU A 10 -5.69 17.41 -4.34
N ASP A 11 -4.39 17.11 -4.21
CA ASP A 11 -3.38 17.49 -5.21
C ASP A 11 -3.41 16.55 -6.41
N LYS A 12 -3.56 15.25 -6.16
CA LYS A 12 -3.63 14.23 -7.23
C LYS A 12 -5.05 13.92 -7.71
N ARG A 13 -6.06 14.46 -7.04
CA ARG A 13 -7.48 14.14 -7.25
C ARG A 13 -7.73 12.62 -7.17
N GLU A 14 -7.24 12.02 -6.10
CA GLU A 14 -7.41 10.59 -5.80
C GLU A 14 -8.30 10.39 -4.59
N VAL A 15 -9.03 9.27 -4.57
CA VAL A 15 -9.94 8.92 -3.48
C VAL A 15 -9.79 7.45 -3.12
N VAL A 16 -9.84 7.16 -1.83
CA VAL A 16 -10.00 5.82 -1.29
C VAL A 16 -11.41 5.71 -0.72
N CYS A 17 -12.19 4.84 -1.33
CA CYS A 17 -13.55 4.56 -0.92
C CYS A 17 -13.58 3.44 0.16
N PRO A 18 -14.14 3.68 1.36
CA PRO A 18 -14.15 2.69 2.43
C PRO A 18 -14.95 1.42 2.09
N TRP A 19 -16.04 1.56 1.33
CA TRP A 19 -16.86 0.43 0.88
C TRP A 19 -16.13 -0.47 -0.12
N CYS A 20 -15.23 0.10 -0.92
CA CYS A 20 -14.40 -0.65 -1.85
C CYS A 20 -13.32 -1.45 -1.10
N LEU A 21 -12.95 -1.05 0.12
CA LEU A 21 -12.05 -1.80 1.02
C LEU A 21 -12.82 -2.85 1.87
N GLY A 22 -14.08 -3.12 1.53
CA GLY A 22 -14.92 -4.09 2.26
C GLY A 22 -15.32 -3.60 3.66
N GLY A 23 -15.23 -2.29 3.89
CA GLY A 23 -15.51 -1.65 5.17
C GLY A 23 -16.79 -0.84 5.20
N VAL A 24 -16.88 -0.06 6.28
CA VAL A 24 -17.91 0.92 6.58
C VAL A 24 -17.23 2.29 6.77
N ALA A 25 -18.00 3.38 6.71
CA ALA A 25 -17.46 4.70 6.38
C ALA A 25 -17.47 5.73 7.52
N LYS A 26 -17.89 5.40 8.74
CA LYS A 26 -17.93 6.36 9.85
C LYS A 26 -16.53 6.63 10.40
N LEU A 27 -16.33 7.81 10.98
CA LEU A 27 -15.04 8.19 11.55
C LEU A 27 -14.50 7.18 12.58
N TRP A 28 -15.36 6.67 13.47
CA TRP A 28 -14.97 5.63 14.44
C TRP A 28 -14.50 4.34 13.75
N GLU A 29 -15.13 3.96 12.63
CA GLU A 29 -14.77 2.75 11.90
C GLU A 29 -13.42 2.92 11.18
N TRP A 30 -13.13 4.11 10.65
CA TRP A 30 -11.80 4.47 10.18
C TRP A 30 -10.75 4.42 11.31
N ALA A 31 -11.07 4.93 12.50
CA ALA A 31 -10.12 5.02 13.60
C ALA A 31 -9.84 3.65 14.28
N ALA A 32 -10.87 2.84 14.48
CA ALA A 32 -10.79 1.59 15.23
C ALA A 32 -10.66 0.35 14.33
N GLY A 33 -11.03 0.46 13.06
CA GLY A 33 -11.00 -0.64 12.11
C GLY A 33 -9.65 -0.79 11.40
N ARG A 34 -9.53 -1.87 10.64
CA ARG A 34 -8.39 -2.17 9.76
C ARG A 34 -8.21 -1.21 8.57
N HIS A 35 -9.19 -0.32 8.35
CA HIS A 35 -9.19 0.65 7.25
C HIS A 35 -8.34 1.89 7.51
N GLY A 36 -8.23 2.36 8.76
CA GLY A 36 -7.41 3.52 9.12
C GLY A 36 -5.91 3.31 8.90
N PRO A 37 -5.34 2.18 9.31
CA PRO A 37 -3.91 1.92 9.14
C PRO A 37 -3.39 2.03 7.71
N VAL A 38 -4.22 1.93 6.67
CA VAL A 38 -3.77 2.13 5.27
C VAL A 38 -3.12 3.49 5.02
N PHE A 39 -3.39 4.49 5.86
CA PHE A 39 -2.72 5.78 5.80
C PHE A 39 -1.21 5.67 6.05
N THR A 40 -0.73 4.68 6.81
CA THR A 40 0.71 4.48 7.01
C THR A 40 1.41 4.12 5.70
N LEU A 41 0.74 3.35 4.84
CA LEU A 41 1.24 3.00 3.52
C LEU A 41 1.18 4.21 2.58
N LEU A 42 0.04 4.90 2.51
CA LEU A 42 -0.17 6.04 1.61
C LEU A 42 0.72 7.24 1.91
N LEU A 43 0.95 7.53 3.20
CA LEU A 43 1.67 8.71 3.68
C LEU A 43 3.15 8.45 3.97
N ARG A 44 3.64 7.22 3.79
CA ARG A 44 5.05 6.86 3.98
C ARG A 44 5.95 7.81 3.19
N LYS A 45 6.85 8.52 3.86
CA LYS A 45 7.91 9.31 3.22
C LYS A 45 9.27 8.83 3.71
N SER A 46 9.97 8.03 2.91
CA SER A 46 11.32 7.56 3.23
C SER A 46 12.11 7.27 1.96
N SER A 47 13.39 7.65 1.97
CA SER A 47 14.37 7.38 0.92
C SER A 47 15.36 6.27 1.30
N ALA A 48 15.16 5.61 2.45
CA ALA A 48 16.01 4.54 2.95
C ALA A 48 15.20 3.26 3.16
N THR A 49 15.90 2.13 3.21
CA THR A 49 15.37 0.81 3.54
C THR A 49 15.75 0.43 4.97
N GLY A 50 14.88 -0.33 5.63
CA GLY A 50 15.11 -0.90 6.94
C GLY A 50 14.19 -2.08 7.23
N GLY A 51 14.44 -2.76 8.35
CA GLY A 51 13.54 -3.82 8.81
C GLY A 51 12.12 -3.27 9.02
N GLY A 52 11.12 -3.95 8.42
CA GLY A 52 9.71 -3.54 8.47
C GLY A 52 9.26 -2.59 7.35
N ASP A 53 10.09 -2.30 6.35
CA ASP A 53 9.70 -1.52 5.17
C ASP A 53 8.78 -2.30 4.22
N TYR A 54 8.06 -1.54 3.38
CA TYR A 54 7.39 -2.09 2.21
C TYR A 54 8.43 -2.43 1.13
N PHE A 55 8.52 -3.71 0.78
CA PHE A 55 9.28 -4.16 -0.37
C PHE A 55 8.28 -4.44 -1.48
N ASP A 56 8.33 -3.67 -2.56
CA ASP A 56 7.59 -3.91 -3.81
C ASP A 56 7.62 -5.41 -4.13
N PRO A 57 6.54 -6.05 -4.63
CA PRO A 57 6.51 -7.47 -4.86
C PRO A 57 7.33 -7.81 -6.10
N ILE A 58 8.65 -7.65 -6.01
CA ILE A 58 9.56 -8.63 -6.61
C ILE A 58 9.03 -9.97 -6.09
N PRO A 59 8.41 -10.79 -6.94
CA PRO A 59 7.75 -12.01 -6.49
C PRO A 59 8.76 -12.80 -5.67
N SER A 60 8.29 -13.45 -4.59
CA SER A 60 9.16 -14.25 -3.71
C SER A 60 10.06 -15.22 -4.49
N SER A 61 9.63 -15.65 -5.68
CA SER A 61 10.40 -16.44 -6.64
C SER A 61 11.68 -15.79 -7.18
N GLU A 62 11.79 -14.47 -7.19
CA GLU A 62 13.00 -13.71 -7.57
C GLU A 62 13.89 -13.38 -6.36
N ARG A 63 13.39 -13.59 -5.13
CA ARG A 63 14.17 -13.54 -3.88
C ARG A 63 14.57 -14.92 -3.36
N GLU A 64 14.07 -15.98 -3.99
CA GLU A 64 14.31 -17.35 -3.59
C GLU A 64 15.62 -17.86 -4.19
N ILE A 65 16.64 -18.04 -3.34
CA ILE A 65 17.86 -18.75 -3.75
C ILE A 65 17.51 -20.23 -3.88
N ARG A 66 17.22 -20.68 -5.09
CA ARG A 66 17.00 -22.09 -5.37
C ARG A 66 18.34 -22.82 -5.40
N ILE A 67 18.57 -23.63 -4.39
CA ILE A 67 19.69 -24.55 -4.35
C ILE A 67 19.22 -25.84 -5.01
N ASP A 68 19.66 -26.07 -6.25
CA ASP A 68 19.44 -27.36 -6.92
C ASP A 68 20.47 -28.37 -6.35
N PRO A 69 20.03 -29.48 -5.74
CA PRO A 69 20.93 -30.48 -5.14
C PRO A 69 21.78 -31.24 -6.18
N THR A 70 21.53 -31.05 -7.48
CA THR A 70 22.32 -31.63 -8.57
C THR A 70 23.45 -30.71 -9.05
N THR A 71 23.48 -29.46 -8.59
CA THR A 71 24.53 -28.48 -8.93
C THR A 71 25.81 -28.70 -8.13
N ASP A 72 26.96 -28.42 -8.74
CA ASP A 72 28.26 -28.50 -8.09
C ASP A 72 28.34 -27.60 -6.84
N GLU A 73 28.96 -28.11 -5.77
CA GLU A 73 29.05 -27.43 -4.47
C GLU A 73 29.71 -26.04 -4.58
N LYS A 74 30.70 -25.87 -5.47
CA LYS A 74 31.35 -24.58 -5.68
C LYS A 74 30.46 -23.59 -6.42
N GLN A 75 29.62 -24.07 -7.34
CA GLN A 75 28.64 -23.23 -8.04
C GLN A 75 27.54 -22.76 -7.09
N THR A 76 27.02 -23.66 -6.25
CA THR A 76 26.05 -23.32 -5.20
C THR A 76 26.60 -22.29 -4.22
N ALA A 77 27.82 -22.51 -3.71
CA ALA A 77 28.47 -21.57 -2.80
C ALA A 77 28.65 -20.17 -3.42
N SER A 78 29.06 -20.11 -4.68
CA SER A 78 29.23 -18.85 -5.42
C SER A 78 27.90 -18.12 -5.61
N ALA A 79 26.82 -18.83 -5.95
CA ALA A 79 25.49 -18.26 -6.12
C ALA A 79 24.94 -17.68 -4.81
N VAL A 80 25.08 -18.42 -3.70
CA VAL A 80 24.68 -17.95 -2.36
C VAL A 80 25.49 -16.74 -1.95
N LEU A 81 26.82 -16.78 -2.09
CA LEU A 81 27.69 -15.65 -1.73
C LEU A 81 27.35 -14.39 -2.55
N GLY A 82 27.09 -14.57 -3.85
CA GLY A 82 26.67 -13.48 -4.74
C GLY A 82 25.36 -12.85 -4.30
N ALA A 83 24.35 -13.65 -3.97
CA ALA A 83 23.06 -13.17 -3.48
C ALA A 83 23.16 -12.44 -2.12
N ILE A 84 23.99 -12.94 -1.21
CA ILE A 84 24.29 -12.27 0.07
C ILE A 84 24.96 -10.93 -0.20
N MET A 85 26.00 -10.88 -1.04
CA MET A 85 26.73 -9.64 -1.34
C MET A 85 25.83 -8.59 -2.02
N LEU A 86 24.95 -9.02 -2.93
CA LEU A 86 23.93 -8.16 -3.53
C LEU A 86 22.98 -7.58 -2.47
N SER A 87 22.50 -8.42 -1.55
CA SER A 87 21.62 -7.97 -0.46
C SER A 87 22.31 -6.98 0.47
N VAL A 88 23.55 -7.27 0.89
CA VAL A 88 24.36 -6.38 1.73
C VAL A 88 24.65 -5.04 1.02
N ALA A 89 24.96 -5.08 -0.28
CA ALA A 89 25.20 -3.86 -1.05
C ALA A 89 23.93 -3.01 -1.24
N ALA A 90 22.75 -3.64 -1.23
CA ALA A 90 21.46 -2.97 -1.34
C ALA A 90 20.99 -2.37 0.00
N GLU A 91 21.56 -2.78 1.14
CA GLU A 91 21.22 -2.19 2.45
C GLU A 91 21.52 -0.68 2.45
N GLY A 92 20.52 0.12 2.84
CA GLY A 92 20.63 1.57 2.90
C GLY A 92 20.63 2.29 1.54
N GLN A 93 20.53 1.56 0.43
CA GLN A 93 20.35 2.19 -0.89
C GLN A 93 18.91 2.70 -1.05
N PRO A 94 18.72 3.84 -1.77
CA PRO A 94 17.38 4.33 -2.07
C PRO A 94 16.62 3.34 -2.96
N ILE A 95 15.37 3.06 -2.63
CA ILE A 95 14.46 2.36 -3.54
C ILE A 95 14.09 3.35 -4.66
N ALA A 96 14.23 2.93 -5.91
CA ALA A 96 13.65 3.66 -7.02
C ALA A 96 12.12 3.58 -6.90
N GLU A 97 11.46 4.72 -6.67
CA GLU A 97 10.01 4.78 -6.69
C GLU A 97 9.51 4.42 -8.10
N ASP A 98 9.03 3.20 -8.23
CA ASP A 98 8.09 2.82 -9.26
C ASP A 98 6.92 3.82 -9.17
N GLY A 99 6.73 4.66 -10.21
CA GLY A 99 5.67 5.68 -10.22
C GLY A 99 4.24 5.11 -10.24
N LYS A 100 4.11 3.78 -10.19
CA LYS A 100 2.84 3.03 -10.16
C LYS A 100 2.45 2.63 -8.74
N SER A 101 3.38 2.69 -7.79
CA SER A 101 3.16 2.28 -6.42
C SER A 101 2.20 3.24 -5.72
N VAL A 102 1.32 2.66 -4.91
CA VAL A 102 0.46 3.39 -3.97
C VAL A 102 1.20 3.71 -2.66
N VAL A 103 2.36 3.10 -2.43
CA VAL A 103 3.14 3.27 -1.21
C VAL A 103 3.86 4.61 -1.24
N GLY A 104 3.64 5.43 -0.22
CA GLY A 104 4.13 6.79 -0.12
C GLY A 104 3.54 7.75 -1.15
N ARG A 105 2.57 7.30 -1.95
CA ARG A 105 2.02 8.07 -3.07
C ARG A 105 1.43 9.41 -2.64
N TRP A 106 0.88 9.49 -1.42
CA TRP A 106 0.27 10.70 -0.87
C TRP A 106 1.21 11.48 0.05
N ALA A 107 2.47 11.06 0.16
CA ALA A 107 3.44 11.70 1.03
C ALA A 107 3.73 13.15 0.61
N GLY A 108 3.42 14.09 1.49
CA GLY A 108 3.63 15.53 1.25
C GLY A 108 2.52 16.22 0.47
N ASP A 109 1.48 15.50 0.04
CA ASP A 109 0.29 16.08 -0.59
C ASP A 109 -0.72 16.59 0.45
N ARG A 110 -1.67 17.42 0.01
CA ARG A 110 -2.84 17.83 0.78
C ARG A 110 -3.86 16.69 0.81
N VAL A 111 -3.88 15.98 1.95
CA VAL A 111 -4.77 14.84 2.19
C VAL A 111 -5.80 15.19 3.27
N ALA A 112 -7.04 14.76 3.09
CA ALA A 112 -8.10 14.92 4.06
C ALA A 112 -8.99 13.68 4.14
N LEU A 113 -9.55 13.43 5.32
CA LEU A 113 -10.69 12.52 5.47
C LEU A 113 -11.97 13.36 5.34
N VAL A 114 -12.60 13.33 4.17
CA VAL A 114 -13.70 14.22 3.79
C VAL A 114 -15.03 13.59 4.16
N GLY A 115 -15.82 14.31 4.95
CA GLY A 115 -17.15 13.89 5.37
C GLY A 115 -18.25 14.27 4.37
N ASP A 116 -19.31 13.46 4.28
CA ASP A 116 -20.47 13.72 3.41
C ASP A 116 -21.28 14.97 3.81
N TYR A 117 -21.17 15.42 5.06
CA TYR A 117 -21.82 16.64 5.56
C TYR A 117 -20.93 17.89 5.44
N ASP A 118 -19.75 17.78 4.83
CA ASP A 118 -18.83 18.91 4.75
C ASP A 118 -19.37 20.06 3.89
N ARG A 119 -19.20 21.29 4.37
CA ARG A 119 -19.78 22.50 3.74
C ARG A 119 -19.16 22.81 2.38
N SER A 120 -17.96 22.32 2.07
CA SER A 120 -17.32 22.54 0.77
C SER A 120 -18.02 21.81 -0.37
N ARG A 121 -18.87 20.82 -0.07
CA ARG A 121 -19.48 19.89 -1.04
C ARG A 121 -18.46 19.11 -1.87
N LEU A 122 -17.21 19.03 -1.41
CA LEU A 122 -16.17 18.23 -2.05
C LEU A 122 -16.60 16.77 -2.23
N TRP A 123 -17.41 16.24 -1.30
CA TRP A 123 -17.99 14.89 -1.39
C TRP A 123 -18.70 14.61 -2.73
N ASP A 124 -19.47 15.59 -3.23
CA ASP A 124 -20.24 15.46 -4.47
C ASP A 124 -19.34 15.42 -5.71
N GLU A 125 -18.10 15.91 -5.60
CA GLU A 125 -17.12 15.92 -6.67
C GLU A 125 -16.25 14.65 -6.72
N LEU A 126 -16.21 13.87 -5.63
CA LEU A 126 -15.38 12.67 -5.50
C LEU A 126 -15.63 11.58 -6.56
N PRO A 127 -16.85 11.39 -7.11
CA PRO A 127 -17.07 10.61 -8.34
C PRO A 127 -16.10 10.90 -9.50
N ARG A 128 -15.60 12.14 -9.59
CA ARG A 128 -14.66 12.57 -10.63
C ARG A 128 -13.20 12.31 -10.28
N TYR A 129 -12.91 11.89 -9.05
CA TYR A 129 -11.56 11.60 -8.58
C TYR A 129 -11.19 10.17 -8.96
N ARG A 130 -9.91 9.92 -9.21
CA ARG A 130 -9.43 8.56 -9.46
C ARG A 130 -9.57 7.74 -8.19
N ASN A 131 -10.34 6.66 -8.25
CA ASN A 131 -10.46 5.72 -7.14
C ASN A 131 -9.26 4.75 -7.15
N ILE A 132 -8.43 4.81 -6.11
CA ILE A 132 -7.23 3.96 -5.96
C ILE A 132 -7.43 2.79 -4.98
N SER A 133 -8.67 2.54 -4.55
CA SER A 133 -8.99 1.53 -3.53
C SER A 133 -8.51 0.12 -3.88
N LYS A 134 -8.55 -0.27 -5.16
CA LYS A 134 -8.11 -1.60 -5.59
C LYS A 134 -6.61 -1.77 -5.38
N GLU A 135 -5.84 -0.84 -5.93
CA GLU A 135 -4.37 -0.83 -5.86
C GLU A 135 -3.90 -0.77 -4.41
N LEU A 136 -4.62 -0.02 -3.56
CA LEU A 136 -4.36 0.04 -2.12
C LEU A 136 -4.63 -1.28 -1.40
N VAL A 137 -5.72 -1.98 -1.71
CA VAL A 137 -6.01 -3.28 -1.09
C VAL A 137 -4.96 -4.32 -1.46
N GLU A 138 -4.53 -4.34 -2.73
CA GLU A 138 -3.47 -5.24 -3.21
C GLU A 138 -2.17 -4.96 -2.44
N ALA A 139 -1.69 -3.71 -2.46
CA ALA A 139 -0.45 -3.35 -1.77
C ALA A 139 -0.52 -3.56 -0.25
N TRP A 140 -1.65 -3.25 0.39
CA TRP A 140 -1.83 -3.48 1.82
C TRP A 140 -1.77 -4.96 2.18
N ASN A 141 -2.43 -5.82 1.40
CA ASN A 141 -2.48 -7.26 1.67
C ASN A 141 -1.14 -7.96 1.41
N ASP A 142 -0.34 -7.43 0.48
CA ASP A 142 1.03 -7.88 0.24
C ASP A 142 1.98 -7.45 1.36
N PHE A 143 1.70 -6.31 2.00
CA PHE A 143 2.50 -5.78 3.11
C PHE A 143 2.18 -6.44 4.45
N ILE A 144 0.89 -6.58 4.77
CA ILE A 144 0.45 -6.96 6.12
C ILE A 144 0.49 -8.47 6.29
N GLU A 145 1.36 -8.93 7.17
CA GLU A 145 1.49 -10.35 7.50
C GLU A 145 0.43 -10.85 8.50
N ILE A 146 -0.38 -9.93 9.05
CA ILE A 146 -1.45 -10.25 10.00
C ILE A 146 -2.75 -10.45 9.22
N ASP A 147 -3.21 -11.70 9.13
CA ASP A 147 -4.39 -12.07 8.34
C ASP A 147 -5.66 -11.30 8.74
N ASP A 148 -5.87 -11.04 10.04
CA ASP A 148 -7.04 -10.28 10.53
C ASP A 148 -7.06 -8.81 10.04
N MET A 149 -5.89 -8.28 9.70
CA MET A 149 -5.71 -6.92 9.19
C MET A 149 -5.82 -6.82 7.67
N LYS A 150 -5.88 -7.96 6.96
CA LYS A 150 -6.06 -7.96 5.49
C LYS A 150 -7.41 -7.37 5.11
N LEU A 151 -7.44 -6.64 4.01
CA LEU A 151 -8.63 -6.00 3.46
C LEU A 151 -9.27 -6.87 2.39
N THR A 152 -10.55 -6.62 2.12
CA THR A 152 -11.30 -7.31 1.07
C THR A 152 -11.75 -6.30 0.04
N PHE A 153 -11.29 -6.42 -1.20
CA PHE A 153 -11.76 -5.54 -2.26
C PHE A 153 -13.20 -5.91 -2.66
N ASN A 154 -14.09 -4.92 -2.68
CA ASN A 154 -15.45 -5.10 -3.18
C ASN A 154 -15.57 -4.55 -4.62
N PRO A 155 -15.62 -5.43 -5.65
CA PRO A 155 -15.70 -4.99 -7.04
C PRO A 155 -17.06 -4.37 -7.40
N ASN A 156 -18.10 -4.63 -6.62
CA ASN A 156 -19.46 -4.11 -6.84
C ASN A 156 -19.69 -2.75 -6.14
N CYS A 157 -18.64 -2.18 -5.58
CA CYS A 157 -18.65 -0.88 -4.92
C CYS A 157 -18.99 0.24 -5.93
N ASN A 158 -20.07 0.99 -5.67
CA ASN A 158 -20.55 2.09 -6.53
C ASN A 158 -20.05 3.47 -6.08
N CYS A 159 -18.81 3.54 -5.58
CA CYS A 159 -18.23 4.79 -5.10
C CYS A 159 -17.79 5.76 -6.21
N GLN A 160 -17.99 5.36 -7.47
CA GLN A 160 -17.80 6.17 -8.67
C GLN A 160 -19.10 6.85 -9.04
#